data_AF-A0A7D7ZMV4-F1
#
_entry.id   AF-A0A7D7ZMV4-F1
#
_cell.length_a   1.000
_cell.length_b   1.000
_cell.length_c   1.000
_cell.angle_alpha   90.00
_cell.angle_beta   90.00
_cell.angle_gamma   90.00
#
_symmetry.space_group_name_H-M   'P 1'
#
loop_
_entity.id
_entity.type
_entity.pdbx_description
1 polymer ?
#
loop_
_entity_poly.entity_id
_entity_poly.type
_entity_poly.pdbx_seq_one_letter_code
_entity_poly.pdbx_strand_id
1 'polypeptide(L)'
;MILPHPPTDRQAFNHKADGFLKVDHGHRQLEWGYMNINRKLFVEDLIEDAHTEFKFYMFGRKVGRLVMIYNRYTEMSADAWITEDDEYFQIVDMPTAVTSTQAKRPLPPAFEQALMLSKEIGKHFDHMRVDLLSNGKKLWFSELTVYNMSVHLPKLGHDPNHRFTTIWDIRKSWFLTAPQTGWRGIYAGALLRRLNAQ
;
A
#
# COMPACT_ATOMS: atom_id res chain seq x y z
N MET A 1 -5.98 12.39 9.76
CA MET A 1 -5.69 13.07 11.06
C MET A 1 -6.71 12.58 12.05
N ILE A 2 -6.28 12.02 13.18
CA ILE A 2 -7.23 11.67 14.26
C ILE A 2 -7.54 12.95 15.03
N LEU A 3 -8.82 13.18 15.33
CA LEU A 3 -9.28 14.25 16.20
C LEU A 3 -9.54 13.65 17.59
N PRO A 4 -8.54 13.56 18.49
CA PRO A 4 -8.72 12.92 19.80
C PRO A 4 -9.74 13.66 20.67
N HIS A 5 -9.96 14.93 20.38
CA HIS A 5 -11.07 15.72 20.90
C HIS A 5 -11.93 16.14 19.71
N PRO A 6 -13.18 15.64 19.59
CA PRO A 6 -14.08 16.05 18.53
C PRO A 6 -14.34 17.57 18.65
N PRO A 7 -14.55 18.29 17.54
CA PRO A 7 -14.94 19.69 17.60
C PRO A 7 -16.19 19.87 18.45
N THR A 8 -16.21 20.93 19.28
CA THR A 8 -17.26 21.19 20.26
C THR A 8 -18.64 21.41 19.64
N ASP A 9 -18.67 21.89 18.40
CA ASP A 9 -19.88 22.14 17.63
C ASP A 9 -19.58 22.12 16.12
N ARG A 10 -20.63 22.37 15.32
CA ARG A 10 -20.54 22.38 13.86
C ARG A 10 -19.65 23.50 13.32
N GLN A 11 -19.61 24.66 13.98
CA GLN A 11 -18.79 25.79 13.54
C GLN A 11 -17.30 25.48 13.72
N ALA A 12 -16.93 24.92 14.88
CA ALA A 12 -15.59 24.45 15.17
C ALA A 12 -15.15 23.35 14.19
N PHE A 13 -16.06 22.42 13.85
CA PHE A 13 -15.79 21.40 12.82
C PHE A 13 -15.50 22.04 11.46
N ASN A 14 -16.39 22.92 10.98
CA ASN A 14 -16.23 23.57 9.68
C ASN A 14 -14.92 24.37 9.62
N HIS A 15 -14.60 25.15 10.66
CA HIS A 15 -13.36 25.93 10.70
C HIS A 15 -12.11 25.04 10.55
N LYS A 16 -12.08 23.91 11.28
CA LYS A 16 -10.96 22.97 11.21
C LYS A 16 -10.89 22.27 9.85
N ALA A 17 -12.05 21.87 9.32
CA ALA A 17 -12.15 21.17 8.05
C ALA A 17 -11.78 22.07 6.85
N ASP A 18 -12.16 23.35 6.88
CA ASP A 18 -11.73 24.37 5.91
C ASP A 18 -10.22 24.51 5.90
N GLY A 19 -9.58 24.39 7.07
CA GLY A 19 -8.11 24.35 7.18
C GLY A 19 -7.49 23.20 6.40
N PHE A 20 -8.09 22.01 6.43
CA PHE A 20 -7.59 20.85 5.69
C PHE A 20 -7.72 21.03 4.18
N LEU A 21 -8.82 21.64 3.73
CA LEU A 21 -9.09 21.85 2.31
C LEU A 21 -8.20 22.94 1.67
N LYS A 22 -7.51 23.76 2.47
CA LYS A 22 -6.57 24.78 1.98
C LYS A 22 -5.22 24.21 1.53
N VAL A 23 -4.85 23.01 2.00
CA VAL A 23 -3.53 22.44 1.73
C VAL A 23 -3.57 21.57 0.49
N ASP A 24 -2.77 21.93 -0.51
CA ASP A 24 -2.50 21.09 -1.66
C ASP A 24 -1.30 20.18 -1.39
N HIS A 25 -1.57 18.95 -0.91
CA HIS A 25 -0.52 17.99 -0.62
C HIS A 25 0.22 17.51 -1.87
N GLY A 26 -0.49 17.31 -2.99
CA GLY A 26 0.12 16.84 -4.23
C GLY A 26 1.17 17.82 -4.77
N HIS A 27 0.85 19.11 -4.82
CA HIS A 27 1.82 20.14 -5.21
C HIS A 27 2.92 20.34 -4.17
N ARG A 28 2.58 20.36 -2.88
CA ARG A 28 3.56 20.60 -1.80
C ARG A 28 4.60 19.49 -1.68
N GLN A 29 4.21 18.24 -1.89
CA GLN A 29 5.08 17.07 -1.78
C GLN A 29 5.64 16.61 -3.14
N LEU A 30 5.31 17.32 -4.24
CA LEU A 30 5.66 16.93 -5.61
C LEU A 30 5.14 15.52 -5.99
N GLU A 31 4.03 15.11 -5.38
CA GLU A 31 3.35 13.85 -5.66
C GLU A 31 2.40 14.05 -6.84
N TRP A 32 2.98 14.08 -8.04
CA TRP A 32 2.30 14.31 -9.32
C TRP A 32 0.97 13.55 -9.51
N GLY A 33 0.89 12.29 -9.05
CA GLY A 33 -0.33 11.47 -9.12
C GLY A 33 -1.50 12.02 -8.30
N TYR A 34 -1.24 12.90 -7.34
CA TYR A 34 -2.26 13.49 -6.46
C TYR A 34 -2.54 14.97 -6.73
N MET A 35 -1.83 15.62 -7.67
CA MET A 35 -1.98 17.07 -7.95
C MET A 35 -3.38 17.46 -8.45
N ASN A 36 -4.07 16.57 -9.16
CA ASN A 36 -5.38 16.85 -9.75
C ASN A 36 -6.56 16.29 -8.95
N ILE A 37 -6.35 15.92 -7.67
CA ILE A 37 -7.43 15.43 -6.83
C ILE A 37 -8.28 16.59 -6.31
N ASN A 38 -9.59 16.51 -6.54
CA ASN A 38 -10.55 17.43 -5.95
C ASN A 38 -10.54 17.26 -4.42
N ARG A 39 -10.09 18.29 -3.69
CA ARG A 39 -10.01 18.30 -2.23
C ARG A 39 -11.42 18.18 -1.65
N LYS A 40 -11.66 17.12 -0.89
CA LYS A 40 -12.93 16.81 -0.23
C LYS A 40 -12.64 16.31 1.18
N LEU A 41 -13.66 16.36 2.03
CA LEU A 41 -13.62 15.73 3.35
C LEU A 41 -14.15 14.31 3.23
N PHE A 42 -13.40 13.37 3.79
CA PHE A 42 -13.83 12.01 4.05
C PHE A 42 -13.73 11.79 5.55
N VAL A 43 -14.81 11.31 6.16
CA VAL A 43 -14.91 11.08 7.60
C VAL A 43 -15.33 9.63 7.80
N GLU A 44 -14.61 8.94 8.66
CA GLU A 44 -14.81 7.54 9.01
C GLU A 44 -14.77 7.37 10.52
N ASP A 45 -15.38 6.28 11.00
CA ASP A 45 -15.33 5.93 12.41
C ASP A 45 -13.90 5.57 12.83
N LEU A 46 -13.49 6.01 14.01
CA LEU A 46 -12.20 5.63 14.58
C LEU A 46 -12.28 4.19 15.11
N ILE A 47 -11.40 3.33 14.60
CA ILE A 47 -11.24 1.95 15.12
C ILE A 47 -10.27 1.97 16.30
N GLU A 48 -10.80 2.11 17.52
CA GLU A 48 -10.00 2.31 18.73
C GLU A 48 -9.24 1.06 19.22
N ASP A 49 -9.75 -0.14 18.93
CA ASP A 49 -9.21 -1.40 19.44
C ASP A 49 -8.22 -2.09 18.47
N ALA A 50 -7.98 -1.49 17.31
CA ALA A 50 -6.98 -1.96 16.36
C ALA A 50 -5.56 -1.76 16.91
N HIS A 51 -4.81 -2.84 16.97
CA HIS A 51 -3.43 -2.86 17.48
C HIS A 51 -2.43 -3.49 16.49
N THR A 52 -2.92 -4.02 15.37
CA THR A 52 -2.09 -4.54 14.27
C THR A 52 -2.55 -3.91 12.96
N GLU A 53 -1.61 -3.49 12.13
CA GLU A 53 -1.85 -3.06 10.76
C GLU A 53 -1.09 -3.99 9.82
N PHE A 54 -1.80 -4.60 8.89
CA PHE A 54 -1.20 -5.33 7.77
C PHE A 54 -1.06 -4.38 6.59
N LYS A 55 0.12 -4.33 5.97
CA LYS A 55 0.35 -3.62 4.71
C LYS A 55 0.92 -4.61 3.69
N PHE A 56 0.04 -5.17 2.88
CA PHE A 56 0.40 -6.11 1.83
C PHE A 56 0.75 -5.38 0.55
N TYR A 57 1.94 -5.62 0.00
CA TYR A 57 2.37 -5.10 -1.29
C TYR A 57 2.03 -6.14 -2.35
N MET A 58 0.89 -5.94 -3.00
CA MET A 58 0.30 -6.89 -3.94
C MET A 58 0.77 -6.62 -5.36
N PHE A 59 0.99 -7.70 -6.10
CA PHE A 59 1.25 -7.71 -7.54
C PHE A 59 0.26 -8.69 -8.19
N GLY A 60 -0.92 -8.19 -8.55
CA GLY A 60 -2.08 -9.04 -8.80
C GLY A 60 -2.42 -9.87 -7.55
N ARG A 61 -2.44 -11.20 -7.70
CA ARG A 61 -2.70 -12.14 -6.60
C ARG A 61 -1.45 -12.49 -5.78
N LYS A 62 -0.27 -11.99 -6.16
CA LYS A 62 0.99 -12.32 -5.49
C LYS A 62 1.36 -11.30 -4.43
N VAL A 63 2.01 -11.75 -3.36
CA VAL A 63 2.56 -10.86 -2.32
C VAL A 63 4.05 -10.66 -2.59
N GLY A 64 4.44 -9.41 -2.82
CA GLY A 64 5.86 -9.06 -2.88
C GLY A 64 6.45 -8.87 -1.48
N ARG A 65 5.67 -8.25 -0.58
CA ARG A 65 6.07 -7.95 0.80
C ARG A 65 4.85 -7.82 1.69
N LEU A 66 5.03 -8.14 2.96
CA LEU A 66 4.13 -7.71 4.03
C LEU A 66 4.90 -6.85 5.02
N VAL A 67 4.33 -5.72 5.43
CA VAL A 67 4.78 -4.98 6.61
C VAL A 67 3.67 -5.04 7.65
N MET A 68 4.01 -5.52 8.84
CA MET A 68 3.10 -5.53 9.98
C MET A 68 3.55 -4.47 10.98
N ILE A 69 2.63 -3.60 11.37
CA ILE A 69 2.87 -2.54 12.36
C ILE A 69 2.03 -2.88 13.58
N TYR A 70 2.65 -2.84 14.76
CA TYR A 70 1.98 -3.10 16.02
C TYR A 70 1.95 -1.84 16.86
N ASN A 71 0.83 -1.62 17.56
CA ASN A 71 0.72 -0.61 18.61
C ASN A 71 1.18 0.80 18.18
N ARG A 72 0.76 1.25 16.97
CA ARG A 72 1.25 2.50 16.33
C ARG A 72 1.25 3.72 17.25
N TYR A 73 0.27 3.84 18.13
CA TYR A 73 0.07 5.01 18.99
C TYR A 73 0.60 4.84 20.43
N THR A 74 1.23 3.69 20.75
CA THR A 74 1.87 3.44 22.04
C THR A 74 3.32 2.98 21.81
N GLU A 75 3.67 1.74 22.12
CA GLU A 75 5.01 1.19 21.91
C GLU A 75 5.11 0.58 20.52
N MET A 76 5.26 1.47 19.52
CA MET A 76 5.27 1.07 18.11
C MET A 76 6.45 0.17 17.78
N SER A 77 6.15 -0.97 17.16
CA SER A 77 7.12 -1.89 16.56
C SER A 77 6.61 -2.36 15.21
N ALA A 78 7.49 -2.83 14.34
CA ALA A 78 7.08 -3.33 13.02
C ALA A 78 8.00 -4.43 12.51
N ASP A 79 7.39 -5.41 11.84
CA ASP A 79 8.07 -6.53 11.20
C ASP A 79 7.85 -6.47 9.69
N ALA A 80 8.90 -6.70 8.91
CA ALA A 80 8.83 -6.85 7.48
C ALA A 80 8.99 -8.32 7.11
N TRP A 81 8.14 -8.79 6.21
CA TRP A 81 8.10 -10.16 5.75
C TRP A 81 8.24 -10.22 4.23
N ILE A 82 9.00 -11.19 3.75
CA ILE A 82 9.12 -11.55 2.34
C ILE A 82 8.61 -12.98 2.14
N THR A 83 8.12 -13.28 0.94
CA THR A 83 7.66 -14.61 0.57
C THR A 83 7.99 -14.87 -0.89
N GLU A 84 8.33 -16.13 -1.22
CA GLU A 84 8.62 -16.56 -2.58
C GLU A 84 7.41 -17.18 -3.31
N ASP A 85 6.49 -17.77 -2.56
CA ASP A 85 5.40 -18.63 -3.02
C ASP A 85 4.02 -18.19 -2.50
N ASP A 86 3.98 -17.14 -1.67
CA ASP A 86 2.82 -16.71 -0.89
C ASP A 86 2.30 -17.76 0.12
N GLU A 87 3.10 -18.80 0.41
CA GLU A 87 2.81 -19.84 1.39
C GLU A 87 3.74 -19.73 2.60
N TYR A 88 5.01 -19.41 2.35
CA TYR A 88 6.02 -19.27 3.38
C TYR A 88 6.52 -17.82 3.48
N PHE A 89 6.37 -17.24 4.67
CA PHE A 89 6.75 -15.87 4.98
C PHE A 89 7.96 -15.85 5.93
N GLN A 90 9.02 -15.20 5.50
CA GLN A 90 10.23 -15.00 6.29
C GLN A 90 10.32 -13.56 6.78
N ILE A 91 10.58 -13.39 8.07
CA ILE A 91 10.89 -12.08 8.61
C ILE A 91 12.27 -11.63 8.13
N VAL A 92 12.41 -10.36 7.74
CA VAL A 92 13.70 -9.78 7.37
C VAL A 92 14.20 -8.85 8.48
N ASP A 93 15.48 -8.96 8.81
CA ASP A 93 16.14 -8.08 9.78
C ASP A 93 16.52 -6.74 9.13
N MET A 94 15.49 -5.94 8.82
CA MET A 94 15.66 -4.59 8.30
C MET A 94 14.66 -3.63 8.96
N PRO A 95 15.09 -2.39 9.27
CA PRO A 95 14.18 -1.33 9.70
C PRO A 95 13.05 -1.12 8.68
N THR A 96 11.86 -0.85 9.20
CA THR A 96 10.75 -0.39 8.36
C THR A 96 10.79 1.13 8.25
N ALA A 97 10.06 1.70 7.29
CA ALA A 97 9.96 3.15 7.15
C ALA A 97 9.26 3.85 8.34
N VAL A 98 8.51 3.09 9.17
CA VAL A 98 7.75 3.63 10.30
C VAL A 98 8.48 3.53 11.63
N THR A 99 9.32 2.50 11.82
CA THR A 99 10.13 2.31 13.03
C THR A 99 11.30 1.36 12.78
N SER A 100 12.38 1.57 13.51
CA SER A 100 13.52 0.64 13.60
C SER A 100 13.31 -0.48 14.61
N THR A 101 12.31 -0.37 15.50
CA THR A 101 12.02 -1.38 16.52
C THR A 101 11.28 -2.57 15.90
N GLN A 102 11.93 -3.72 15.87
CA GLN A 102 11.32 -4.97 15.42
C GLN A 102 10.63 -5.70 16.58
N ALA A 103 9.48 -6.30 16.30
CA ALA A 103 8.76 -7.11 17.29
C ALA A 103 9.16 -8.58 17.22
N LYS A 104 9.59 -9.05 16.04
CA LYS A 104 9.92 -10.45 15.73
C LYS A 104 8.81 -11.41 16.16
N ARG A 105 7.55 -11.01 15.98
CA ARG A 105 6.37 -11.80 16.37
C ARG A 105 6.06 -12.85 15.29
N PRO A 106 5.47 -14.00 15.63
CA PRO A 106 4.92 -14.90 14.62
C PRO A 106 3.73 -14.23 13.90
N LEU A 107 3.39 -14.73 12.70
CA LEU A 107 2.18 -14.32 12.01
C LEU A 107 0.95 -14.61 12.91
N PRO A 108 0.05 -13.62 13.11
CA PRO A 108 -1.09 -13.77 14.01
C PRO A 108 -2.22 -14.58 13.36
N PRO A 109 -3.20 -15.08 14.14
CA PRO A 109 -4.32 -15.87 13.60
C PRO A 109 -5.13 -15.18 12.49
N ALA A 110 -5.23 -13.84 12.53
CA ALA A 110 -5.93 -13.06 11.51
C ALA A 110 -5.21 -12.99 10.15
N PHE A 111 -3.95 -13.46 10.07
CA PHE A 111 -3.11 -13.36 8.89
C PHE A 111 -3.73 -14.02 7.65
N GLU A 112 -4.22 -15.26 7.76
CA GLU A 112 -4.75 -16.01 6.61
C GLU A 112 -5.93 -15.28 5.96
N GLN A 113 -6.85 -14.76 6.79
CA GLN A 113 -7.98 -13.99 6.31
C GLN A 113 -7.52 -12.67 5.68
N ALA A 114 -6.53 -11.99 6.28
CA ALA A 114 -5.97 -10.74 5.75
C ALA A 114 -5.26 -10.96 4.40
N LEU A 115 -4.51 -12.06 4.26
CA LEU A 115 -3.85 -12.48 3.03
C LEU A 115 -4.89 -12.77 1.94
N MET A 116 -5.93 -13.55 2.25
CA MET A 116 -7.00 -13.88 1.32
C MET A 116 -7.72 -12.63 0.79
N LEU A 117 -8.11 -11.72 1.69
CA LEU A 117 -8.74 -10.44 1.31
C LEU A 117 -7.82 -9.59 0.45
N SER A 118 -6.53 -9.52 0.81
CA SER A 118 -5.54 -8.75 0.06
C SER A 118 -5.30 -9.33 -1.34
N LYS A 119 -5.30 -10.66 -1.51
CA LYS A 119 -5.24 -11.33 -2.82
C LYS A 119 -6.49 -11.06 -3.65
N GLU A 120 -7.66 -11.04 -3.03
CA GLU A 120 -8.93 -10.77 -3.72
C GLU A 120 -9.02 -9.33 -4.22
N ILE A 121 -8.55 -8.36 -3.44
CA ILE A 121 -8.43 -6.96 -3.87
C ILE A 121 -7.32 -6.82 -4.93
N GLY A 122 -6.15 -7.38 -4.63
CA GLY A 122 -4.93 -7.24 -5.44
C GLY A 122 -5.10 -7.75 -6.87
N LYS A 123 -5.93 -8.77 -7.10
CA LYS A 123 -6.16 -9.35 -8.45
C LYS A 123 -6.64 -8.34 -9.50
N HIS A 124 -7.19 -7.20 -9.07
CA HIS A 124 -7.68 -6.15 -9.94
C HIS A 124 -6.60 -5.13 -10.35
N PHE A 125 -5.38 -5.26 -9.83
CA PHE A 125 -4.31 -4.29 -10.03
C PHE A 125 -2.98 -4.97 -10.36
N ASP A 126 -2.19 -4.33 -11.22
CA ASP A 126 -0.82 -4.79 -11.50
C ASP A 126 0.08 -4.66 -10.27
N HIS A 127 -0.13 -3.59 -9.51
CA HIS A 127 0.46 -3.36 -8.20
C HIS A 127 -0.52 -2.56 -7.32
N MET A 128 -0.65 -2.94 -6.05
CA MET A 128 -1.43 -2.20 -5.06
C MET A 128 -0.94 -2.51 -3.65
N ARG A 129 -0.74 -1.49 -2.81
CA ARG A 129 -0.62 -1.74 -1.36
C ARG A 129 -2.02 -1.83 -0.76
N VAL A 130 -2.31 -2.93 -0.09
CA VAL A 130 -3.57 -3.16 0.63
C VAL A 130 -3.29 -3.07 2.12
N ASP A 131 -3.91 -2.10 2.78
CA ASP A 131 -3.75 -1.87 4.21
C ASP A 131 -5.01 -2.30 4.96
N LEU A 132 -4.83 -3.12 5.99
CA LEU A 132 -5.89 -3.64 6.85
C LEU A 132 -5.55 -3.38 8.32
N LEU A 133 -6.53 -2.96 9.11
CA LEU A 133 -6.43 -2.89 10.57
C LEU A 133 -6.93 -4.18 11.20
N SER A 134 -6.40 -4.54 12.36
CA SER A 134 -6.86 -5.70 13.13
C SER A 134 -6.70 -5.53 14.63
N ASN A 135 -7.65 -6.13 15.35
CA ASN A 135 -7.60 -6.36 16.80
C ASN A 135 -7.38 -7.85 17.13
N GLY A 136 -6.94 -8.66 16.16
CA GLY A 136 -6.76 -10.11 16.28
C GLY A 136 -8.04 -10.93 16.10
N LYS A 137 -9.23 -10.34 16.23
CA LYS A 137 -10.54 -11.01 16.02
C LYS A 137 -11.27 -10.55 14.77
N LYS A 138 -11.09 -9.28 14.41
CA LYS A 138 -11.71 -8.62 13.26
C LYS A 138 -10.64 -7.98 12.38
N LEU A 139 -11.01 -7.80 11.13
CA LEU A 139 -10.25 -7.06 10.13
C LEU A 139 -11.10 -5.90 9.63
N TRP A 140 -10.48 -4.74 9.45
CA TRP A 140 -11.09 -3.58 8.83
C TRP A 140 -10.22 -3.15 7.65
N PHE A 141 -10.89 -2.81 6.56
CA PHE A 141 -10.21 -2.14 5.45
C PHE A 141 -9.71 -0.76 5.91
N SER A 142 -8.49 -0.39 5.51
CA SER A 142 -7.89 0.90 5.88
C SER A 142 -7.58 1.75 4.66
N GLU A 143 -6.70 1.28 3.77
CA GLU A 143 -6.19 2.09 2.65
C GLU A 143 -5.85 1.20 1.45
N LEU A 144 -6.05 1.75 0.26
CA LEU A 144 -5.42 1.29 -0.98
C LEU A 144 -4.41 2.33 -1.44
N THR A 145 -3.14 1.95 -1.58
CA THR A 145 -2.09 2.86 -2.04
C THR A 145 -1.52 2.39 -3.37
N VAL A 146 -1.80 3.16 -4.43
CA VAL A 146 -1.29 2.91 -5.79
C VAL A 146 0.19 3.29 -5.89
N TYR A 147 0.57 4.39 -5.24
CA TYR A 147 1.90 5.01 -5.32
C TYR A 147 2.59 4.97 -3.96
N ASN A 148 3.22 3.83 -3.64
CA ASN A 148 3.82 3.60 -2.33
C ASN A 148 5.20 4.30 -2.20
N MET A 149 5.40 4.96 -1.05
CA MET A 149 6.67 5.61 -0.64
C MET A 149 7.31 6.50 -1.71
N SER A 150 6.51 7.08 -2.61
CA SER A 150 7.00 7.83 -3.76
C SER A 150 8.06 7.10 -4.58
N VAL A 151 7.91 5.78 -4.74
CA VAL A 151 8.84 4.88 -5.47
C VAL A 151 10.20 4.71 -4.78
N HIS A 152 10.36 5.15 -3.53
CA HIS A 152 11.54 4.83 -2.74
C HIS A 152 11.38 3.47 -2.07
N LEU A 153 11.89 2.40 -2.71
CA LEU A 153 12.21 1.16 -2.01
C LEU A 153 13.72 1.12 -1.77
N PRO A 154 14.20 1.59 -0.60
CA PRO A 154 15.63 1.64 -0.35
C PRO A 154 16.26 0.25 -0.48
N LYS A 155 17.37 0.19 -1.25
CA LYS A 155 18.28 -0.95 -1.43
C LYS A 155 17.78 -2.18 -2.21
N LEU A 156 16.52 -2.23 -2.67
CA LEU A 156 15.96 -3.43 -3.32
C LEU A 156 15.57 -3.26 -4.80
N GLY A 157 15.44 -2.02 -5.30
CA GLY A 157 14.80 -1.76 -6.61
C GLY A 157 15.72 -1.58 -7.83
N HIS A 158 17.05 -1.66 -7.67
CA HIS A 158 17.99 -1.42 -8.78
C HIS A 158 18.53 -2.71 -9.42
N ASP A 159 18.37 -3.85 -8.75
CA ASP A 159 18.76 -5.14 -9.31
C ASP A 159 17.60 -5.69 -10.17
N PRO A 160 17.80 -5.88 -11.48
CA PRO A 160 16.76 -6.39 -12.37
C PRO A 160 16.34 -7.83 -12.05
N ASN A 161 17.21 -8.60 -11.37
CA ASN A 161 16.92 -9.98 -10.96
C ASN A 161 16.27 -10.05 -9.58
N HIS A 162 16.21 -8.93 -8.86
CA HIS A 162 15.57 -8.90 -7.55
C HIS A 162 14.09 -9.22 -7.67
N ARG A 163 13.56 -10.00 -6.72
CA ARG A 163 12.15 -10.43 -6.74
C ARG A 163 11.16 -9.28 -6.91
N PHE A 164 11.34 -8.16 -6.23
CA PHE A 164 10.47 -6.98 -6.40
C PHE A 164 10.41 -6.47 -7.85
N THR A 165 11.47 -6.64 -8.62
CA THR A 165 11.52 -6.28 -10.04
C THR A 165 10.88 -7.35 -10.90
N THR A 166 11.10 -8.63 -10.59
CA THR A 166 10.62 -9.76 -11.41
C THR A 166 9.19 -10.20 -11.10
N ILE A 167 8.67 -9.90 -9.91
CA ILE A 167 7.29 -10.19 -9.51
C ILE A 167 6.28 -9.35 -10.30
N TRP A 168 6.67 -8.13 -10.65
CA TRP A 168 5.86 -7.24 -11.48
C TRP A 168 6.07 -7.55 -12.95
N ASP A 169 5.29 -8.50 -13.46
CA ASP A 169 5.26 -8.78 -14.88
C ASP A 169 4.38 -7.77 -15.62
N ILE A 170 4.99 -6.69 -16.11
CA ILE A 170 4.28 -5.63 -16.83
C ILE A 170 3.60 -6.12 -18.11
N ARG A 171 3.97 -7.30 -18.66
CA ARG A 171 3.27 -7.92 -19.81
C ARG A 171 1.81 -8.24 -19.49
N LYS A 172 1.47 -8.37 -18.21
CA LYS A 172 0.10 -8.62 -17.72
C LYS A 172 -0.70 -7.35 -17.48
N SER A 173 -0.08 -6.17 -17.61
CA SER A 173 -0.75 -4.90 -17.40
C SER A 173 -1.90 -4.68 -18.37
N TRP A 174 -2.90 -3.91 -17.95
CA TRP A 174 -4.01 -3.50 -18.83
C TRP A 174 -3.49 -2.87 -20.13
N PHE A 175 -2.44 -2.04 -20.03
CA PHE A 175 -1.85 -1.36 -21.18
C PHE A 175 -1.33 -2.33 -22.25
N LEU A 176 -0.79 -3.49 -21.83
CA LEU A 176 -0.23 -4.50 -22.74
C LEU A 176 -1.20 -5.64 -23.09
N THR A 177 -2.31 -5.79 -22.36
CA THR A 177 -3.29 -6.85 -22.58
C THR A 177 -4.58 -6.37 -23.24
N ALA A 178 -4.91 -5.08 -23.17
CA ALA A 178 -6.06 -4.49 -23.84
C ALA A 178 -5.67 -3.84 -25.17
N PRO A 179 -6.54 -3.85 -26.20
CA PRO A 179 -6.31 -3.14 -27.45
C PRO A 179 -6.03 -1.65 -27.21
N GLN A 180 -4.90 -1.17 -27.73
CA GLN A 180 -4.51 0.24 -27.67
C GLN A 180 -4.65 0.87 -29.06
N THR A 181 -5.00 2.16 -29.10
CA THR A 181 -5.20 2.91 -30.36
C THR A 181 -4.06 3.89 -30.64
N GLY A 182 -3.78 4.14 -31.93
CA GLY A 182 -2.78 5.13 -32.35
C GLY A 182 -1.37 4.80 -31.88
N TRP A 183 -0.62 5.83 -31.43
CA TRP A 183 0.77 5.68 -30.99
C TRP A 183 0.94 4.71 -29.81
N ARG A 184 -0.09 4.58 -28.95
CA ARG A 184 -0.07 3.65 -27.81
C ARG A 184 0.02 2.21 -28.28
N GLY A 185 -0.67 1.86 -29.37
CA GLY A 185 -0.59 0.52 -29.97
C GLY A 185 0.78 0.22 -30.55
N ILE A 186 1.39 1.19 -31.24
CA ILE A 186 2.76 1.07 -31.75
C ILE A 186 3.75 0.86 -30.60
N TYR A 187 3.64 1.68 -29.55
CA TYR A 187 4.50 1.59 -28.38
C TYR A 187 4.31 0.27 -27.62
N ALA A 188 3.06 -0.14 -27.37
CA ALA A 188 2.74 -1.41 -26.70
C ALA A 188 3.33 -2.61 -27.48
N GLY A 189 3.19 -2.62 -28.81
CA GLY A 189 3.78 -3.67 -29.65
C GLY A 189 5.31 -3.68 -29.63
N ALA A 190 5.95 -2.50 -29.67
CA ALA A 190 7.41 -2.40 -29.55
C ALA A 190 7.92 -2.86 -28.18
N LEU A 191 7.24 -2.45 -27.11
CA LEU A 191 7.56 -2.83 -25.75
C LEU A 191 7.41 -4.34 -25.53
N LEU A 192 6.31 -4.95 -25.99
CA LEU A 192 6.11 -6.40 -25.90
C LEU A 192 7.20 -7.19 -26.63
N ARG A 193 7.58 -6.77 -27.85
CA ARG A 193 8.71 -7.40 -28.56
C ARG A 193 10.00 -7.34 -27.76
N ARG A 194 10.28 -6.20 -27.11
CA ARG A 194 11.48 -6.05 -26.27
C ARG A 194 11.44 -6.94 -25.04
N LEU A 195 10.29 -7.04 -24.37
CA LEU A 195 10.10 -7.83 -23.15
C LEU A 195 10.12 -9.34 -23.42
N ASN A 196 9.70 -9.79 -24.59
CA ASN A 196 9.72 -11.21 -24.97
C ASN A 196 11.06 -11.69 -25.53
N ALA A 197 11.99 -10.76 -25.80
CA ALA A 197 13.34 -11.07 -26.29
C ALA A 197 14.40 -11.19 -25.18
N GLN A 198 13.98 -11.04 -23.92
CA GLN A 198 14.80 -11.28 -22.72
C GLN A 198 14.48 -12.67 -22.18
#